data_AF-A0A433TEN0-F1
#
_entry.id   AF-A0A433TEN0-F1
#
_cell.length_a   1.000
_cell.length_b   1.000
_cell.length_c   1.000
_cell.angle_alpha   90.00
_cell.angle_beta   90.00
_cell.angle_gamma   90.00
#
_symmetry.space_group_name_H-M   'P 1'
#
loop_
_entity.id
_entity.type
_entity.pdbx_description
1 polymer ?
#
loop_
_entity_poly.entity_id
_entity_poly.type
_entity_poly.pdbx_seq_one_letter_code
_entity_poly.pdbx_strand_id
1 'polypeptide(L)'
;YTDRLKSFVLDYSLMLYNLERFVLDYSLMLYNIERFVLDYSLMLYNLERFVLDYSLMLYNIERFVLDYSLMLYNLERFVLDYSLMLYNLERFVLDYSLMLYNLERFVLDYSLLLYNLERFVLDYSLMLYNIERFVLDYSLMLYNIERFVLDYSLLLYR
;
A
#
# COMPACT_ATOMS: atom_id res chain seq x y z
N TYR A 1 -10.82 -15.37 31.08
CA TYR A 1 -10.34 -16.57 30.39
C TYR A 1 -10.74 -16.44 28.93
N THR A 2 -9.95 -15.73 28.13
CA THR A 2 -10.13 -15.68 26.69
C THR A 2 -9.31 -16.83 26.13
N ASP A 3 -9.98 -17.85 25.60
CA ASP A 3 -9.34 -18.89 24.81
C ASP A 3 -8.69 -18.20 23.62
N ARG A 4 -7.38 -17.95 23.73
CA ARG A 4 -6.54 -17.60 22.59
C ARG A 4 -6.55 -18.81 21.67
N LEU A 5 -7.37 -18.76 20.64
CA LEU A 5 -7.30 -19.72 19.55
C LEU A 5 -5.92 -19.57 18.90
N LYS A 6 -5.01 -20.50 19.22
CA LYS A 6 -3.60 -20.44 18.81
C LYS A 6 -3.42 -20.54 17.30
N SER A 7 -4.37 -21.20 16.63
CA SER A 7 -4.46 -21.32 15.17
C SER A 7 -5.78 -21.97 14.80
N PHE A 8 -6.45 -21.47 13.76
CA PHE A 8 -7.61 -22.12 13.17
C PHE A 8 -7.68 -21.89 11.67
N VAL A 9 -8.53 -22.69 11.01
CA VAL A 9 -8.93 -22.52 9.62
C VAL A 9 -10.45 -22.39 9.61
N LEU A 10 -10.97 -21.38 8.92
CA LEU A 10 -12.40 -21.12 8.76
C LEU A 10 -12.66 -20.66 7.32
N ASP A 11 -13.80 -21.03 6.76
CA ASP A 11 -14.17 -20.55 5.42
C ASP A 11 -14.70 -19.10 5.52
N TYR A 12 -15.53 -18.81 6.53
CA TYR A 12 -16.22 -17.53 6.67
C TYR A 12 -16.20 -17.01 8.10
N SER A 13 -15.97 -15.71 8.24
CA SER A 13 -16.23 -14.98 9.48
C SER A 13 -16.80 -13.59 9.20
N LEU A 14 -17.67 -13.12 10.09
CA LEU A 14 -18.11 -11.73 10.03
C LEU A 14 -17.08 -10.82 10.66
N MET A 15 -16.71 -11.09 11.93
CA MET A 15 -15.73 -10.27 12.65
C MET A 15 -14.81 -11.14 13.50
N LEU A 16 -13.52 -10.81 13.49
CA LEU A 16 -12.53 -11.41 14.38
C LEU A 16 -11.67 -10.32 15.05
N TYR A 17 -11.25 -10.61 16.28
CA TYR A 17 -10.49 -9.70 17.13
C TYR A 17 -9.37 -10.45 17.87
N ASN A 18 -8.23 -9.79 18.04
CA ASN A 18 -7.16 -10.21 18.95
C ASN A 18 -6.68 -11.65 18.68
N LEU A 19 -6.29 -11.92 17.43
CA LEU A 19 -5.84 -13.23 16.99
C LEU A 19 -4.33 -13.27 16.76
N GLU A 20 -3.72 -14.39 17.13
CA GLU A 20 -2.29 -14.61 16.87
C GLU A 20 -2.10 -15.16 15.45
N ARG A 21 -2.82 -16.23 15.06
CA ARG A 21 -2.64 -16.91 13.75
C ARG A 21 -3.93 -17.52 13.20
N PHE A 22 -4.21 -17.37 11.91
CA PHE A 22 -5.25 -18.14 11.21
C PHE A 22 -5.08 -18.15 9.69
N VAL A 23 -5.83 -19.04 9.03
CA VAL A 23 -6.10 -19.02 7.59
C VAL A 23 -7.60 -18.90 7.41
N LEU A 24 -8.06 -18.02 6.52
CA LEU A 24 -9.48 -17.78 6.34
C LEU A 24 -9.81 -17.30 4.93
N ASP A 25 -10.84 -17.83 4.29
CA ASP A 25 -11.15 -17.44 2.90
C ASP A 25 -11.83 -16.06 2.84
N TYR A 26 -12.88 -15.84 3.65
CA TYR A 26 -13.68 -14.61 3.64
C TYR A 26 -13.95 -13.97 5.01
N SER A 27 -13.50 -12.72 5.19
CA SER A 27 -13.87 -11.91 6.36
C SER A 27 -14.55 -10.60 5.98
N LEU A 28 -15.49 -10.14 6.79
CA LEU A 28 -15.99 -8.77 6.66
C LEU A 28 -15.06 -7.79 7.40
N MET A 29 -14.72 -8.05 8.66
CA MET A 29 -13.88 -7.16 9.46
C MET A 29 -12.86 -7.90 10.32
N LEU A 30 -11.64 -7.37 10.40
CA LEU A 30 -10.57 -7.92 11.23
C LEU A 30 -9.83 -6.81 12.00
N TYR A 31 -9.51 -7.10 13.27
CA TYR A 31 -8.86 -6.17 14.18
C TYR A 31 -7.78 -6.82 15.03
N ASN A 32 -6.63 -6.16 15.14
CA ASN A 32 -5.52 -6.54 16.03
C ASN A 32 -5.08 -7.99 15.80
N ILE A 33 -4.43 -8.23 14.66
CA ILE A 33 -4.03 -9.58 14.25
C ILE A 33 -2.55 -9.61 13.95
N GLU A 34 -1.85 -10.56 14.55
CA GLU A 34 -0.41 -10.70 14.36
C GLU A 34 -0.11 -11.33 12.99
N ARG A 35 -0.69 -12.50 12.68
CA ARG A 35 -0.38 -13.22 11.43
C ARG A 35 -1.58 -13.90 10.79
N PHE A 36 -1.77 -13.73 9.49
CA PHE A 36 -2.80 -14.47 8.77
C PHE A 36 -2.52 -14.61 7.27
N VAL A 37 -3.23 -15.56 6.65
CA VAL A 37 -3.41 -15.66 5.20
C VAL A 37 -4.91 -15.58 4.95
N LEU A 38 -5.32 -14.72 4.02
CA LEU A 38 -6.75 -14.53 3.75
C LEU A 38 -7.03 -14.09 2.32
N ASP A 39 -7.98 -14.73 1.67
CA ASP A 39 -8.26 -14.44 0.25
C ASP A 39 -9.00 -13.10 0.11
N TYR A 40 -10.08 -12.90 0.89
CA TYR A 40 -10.96 -11.74 0.73
C TYR A 40 -11.38 -11.08 2.04
N SER A 41 -11.09 -9.78 2.16
CA SER A 41 -11.57 -8.95 3.28
C SER A 41 -12.22 -7.66 2.81
N LEU A 42 -13.18 -7.17 3.61
CA LEU A 42 -13.72 -5.83 3.39
C LEU A 42 -12.87 -4.77 4.13
N MET A 43 -12.68 -4.91 5.45
CA MET A 43 -11.83 -4.00 6.21
C MET A 43 -10.87 -4.72 7.15
N LEU A 44 -9.62 -4.26 7.20
CA LEU A 44 -8.67 -4.71 8.21
C LEU A 44 -8.00 -3.53 8.95
N TYR A 45 -7.75 -3.73 10.25
CA TYR A 45 -7.16 -2.74 11.14
C TYR A 45 -6.09 -3.33 12.04
N ASN A 46 -4.98 -2.61 12.19
CA ASN A 46 -3.89 -2.93 13.13
C ASN A 46 -3.38 -4.36 12.92
N LEU A 47 -2.68 -4.56 11.81
CA LEU A 47 -2.16 -5.87 11.42
C LEU A 47 -0.64 -5.84 11.35
N GLU A 48 0.01 -6.91 11.83
CA GLU A 48 1.46 -6.97 11.78
C GLU A 48 1.95 -7.61 10.48
N ARG A 49 1.52 -8.85 10.18
CA ARG A 49 2.07 -9.64 9.05
C ARG A 49 1.01 -10.46 8.33
N PHE A 50 0.80 -10.22 7.04
CA PHE A 50 -0.15 -11.06 6.29
C PHE A 50 0.16 -11.19 4.81
N VAL A 51 -0.49 -12.19 4.20
CA VAL A 51 -0.64 -12.33 2.76
C VAL A 51 -2.13 -12.28 2.47
N LEU A 52 -2.52 -11.48 1.48
CA LEU A 52 -3.92 -11.25 1.18
C LEU A 52 -4.18 -10.92 -0.28
N ASP A 53 -5.07 -11.65 -0.94
CA ASP A 53 -5.32 -11.44 -2.36
C ASP A 53 -6.12 -10.13 -2.58
N TYR A 54 -7.20 -9.94 -1.83
CA TYR A 54 -8.14 -8.83 -2.04
C TYR A 54 -8.62 -8.15 -0.75
N SER A 55 -8.45 -6.83 -0.67
CA SER A 55 -9.08 -5.99 0.36
C SER A 55 -9.78 -4.77 -0.23
N LEU A 56 -10.83 -4.30 0.45
CA LEU A 56 -11.39 -2.98 0.14
C LEU A 56 -10.62 -1.89 0.87
N MET A 57 -10.45 -2.00 2.19
CA MET A 57 -9.71 -1.01 2.98
C MET A 57 -8.75 -1.66 3.97
N LEU A 58 -7.56 -1.08 4.11
CA LEU A 58 -6.64 -1.42 5.19
C LEU A 58 -6.09 -0.21 5.93
N TYR A 59 -5.89 -0.37 7.24
CA TYR A 59 -5.39 0.67 8.13
C TYR A 59 -4.33 0.12 9.09
N ASN A 60 -3.24 0.87 9.23
CA ASN A 60 -2.16 0.61 10.20
C ASN A 60 -1.58 -0.80 10.04
N ILE A 61 -0.73 -0.96 9.03
CA ILE A 61 -0.11 -2.25 8.75
C ILE A 61 1.41 -2.13 8.73
N GLU A 62 2.07 -3.05 9.42
CA GLU A 62 3.53 -3.11 9.40
C GLU A 62 4.05 -3.81 8.14
N ARG A 63 3.61 -5.03 7.85
CA ARG A 63 4.18 -5.87 6.78
C ARG A 63 3.16 -6.70 6.03
N PHE A 64 3.09 -6.56 4.72
CA PHE A 64 2.20 -7.41 3.93
C PHE A 64 2.62 -7.61 2.48
N VAL A 65 2.06 -8.65 1.89
CA VAL A 65 2.01 -8.86 0.43
C VAL A 65 0.54 -8.90 0.05
N LEU A 66 0.16 -8.15 -0.98
CA LEU A 66 -1.22 -8.03 -1.39
C LEU A 66 -1.39 -7.76 -2.86
N ASP A 67 -2.27 -8.50 -3.53
CA ASP A 67 -2.42 -8.35 -4.98
C ASP A 67 -3.31 -7.14 -5.30
N TYR A 68 -4.46 -6.99 -4.61
CA TYR A 68 -5.43 -5.94 -4.94
C TYR A 68 -6.04 -5.23 -3.73
N SER A 69 -5.96 -3.89 -3.73
CA SER A 69 -6.65 -3.05 -2.75
C SER A 69 -7.32 -1.83 -3.36
N LEU A 70 -8.40 -1.36 -2.73
CA LEU A 70 -9.00 -0.09 -3.10
C LEU A 70 -8.34 1.07 -2.34
N MET A 71 -8.27 1.00 -1.01
CA MET A 71 -7.63 2.03 -0.18
C MET A 71 -6.70 1.44 0.87
N LEU A 72 -5.54 2.06 1.06
CA LEU A 72 -4.66 1.75 2.19
C LEU A 72 -4.17 3.01 2.90
N TYR A 73 -4.04 2.90 4.22
CA TYR A 73 -3.61 3.99 5.10
C TYR A 73 -2.56 3.51 6.10
N ASN A 74 -1.51 4.32 6.28
CA ASN A 74 -0.47 4.13 7.29
C ASN A 74 0.19 2.75 7.17
N LEU A 75 1.04 2.61 6.15
CA LEU A 75 1.72 1.35 5.85
C LEU A 75 3.22 1.51 5.93
N GLU A 76 3.87 0.59 6.63
CA GLU A 76 5.33 0.65 6.78
C GLU A 76 6.06 -0.07 5.65
N ARG A 77 5.75 -1.35 5.40
CA ARG A 77 6.50 -2.20 4.46
C ARG A 77 5.63 -3.14 3.66
N PHE A 78 5.58 -2.97 2.35
CA PHE A 78 4.73 -3.84 1.54
C PHE A 78 5.18 -4.01 0.09
N VAL A 79 4.69 -5.09 -0.51
CA VAL A 79 4.69 -5.34 -1.94
C VAL A 79 3.24 -5.49 -2.36
N LEU A 80 2.86 -4.79 -3.42
CA LEU A 80 1.49 -4.81 -3.88
C LEU A 80 1.37 -4.66 -5.39
N ASP A 81 0.51 -5.48 -6.00
CA ASP A 81 0.36 -5.49 -7.46
C ASP A 81 -0.50 -4.29 -7.92
N TYR A 82 -1.69 -4.12 -7.34
CA TYR A 82 -2.66 -3.09 -7.78
C TYR A 82 -3.40 -2.37 -6.66
N SER A 83 -3.28 -1.05 -6.64
CA SER A 83 -4.03 -0.18 -5.72
C SER A 83 -4.73 0.97 -6.42
N LEU A 84 -5.83 1.44 -5.86
CA LEU A 84 -6.46 2.67 -6.35
C LEU A 84 -5.93 3.90 -5.59
N MET A 85 -5.87 3.86 -4.26
CA MET A 85 -5.50 5.01 -3.44
C MET A 85 -4.70 4.61 -2.21
N LEU A 86 -3.54 5.24 -1.99
CA LEU A 86 -2.73 4.97 -0.80
C LEU A 86 -2.24 6.25 -0.12
N TYR A 87 -2.19 6.20 1.20
CA TYR A 87 -1.83 7.34 2.05
C TYR A 87 -0.82 6.94 3.13
N ASN A 88 0.17 7.80 3.35
CA ASN A 88 1.18 7.67 4.41
C ASN A 88 1.93 6.34 4.34
N LEU A 89 2.89 6.28 3.42
CA LEU A 89 3.61 5.05 3.12
C LEU A 89 5.11 5.25 3.31
N GLU A 90 5.74 4.36 4.06
CA GLU A 90 7.18 4.49 4.34
C GLU A 90 8.04 3.78 3.28
N ARG A 91 7.85 2.46 3.09
CA ARG A 91 8.72 1.64 2.24
C ARG A 91 7.95 0.62 1.42
N PHE A 92 7.92 0.77 0.10
CA PHE A 92 7.14 -0.15 -0.72
C PHE A 92 7.66 -0.36 -2.13
N VAL A 93 7.19 -1.47 -2.71
CA VAL A 93 7.24 -1.75 -4.14
C VAL A 93 5.80 -1.88 -4.62
N LEU A 94 5.47 -1.16 -5.70
CA LEU A 94 4.13 -1.09 -6.26
C LEU A 94 4.18 -1.15 -7.77
N ASP A 95 3.46 -2.07 -8.38
CA ASP A 95 3.39 -2.12 -9.85
C ASP A 95 2.45 -1.01 -10.36
N TYR A 96 1.23 -0.95 -9.80
CA TYR A 96 0.21 0.00 -10.26
C TYR A 96 -0.50 0.74 -9.12
N SER A 97 -0.63 2.05 -9.29
CA SER A 97 -1.49 2.89 -8.45
C SER A 97 -2.18 4.00 -9.25
N LEU A 98 -3.35 4.45 -8.81
CA LEU A 98 -3.99 5.64 -9.38
C LEU A 98 -3.57 6.90 -8.62
N MET A 99 -3.67 6.91 -7.30
CA MET A 99 -3.33 8.06 -6.46
C MET A 99 -2.50 7.66 -5.24
N LEU A 100 -1.44 8.42 -4.97
CA LEU A 100 -0.57 8.23 -3.81
C LEU A 100 -0.26 9.56 -3.11
N TYR A 101 -0.26 9.53 -1.78
CA TYR A 101 -0.02 10.69 -0.94
C TYR A 101 0.95 10.38 0.21
N ASN A 102 1.90 11.28 0.45
CA ASN A 102 2.86 11.23 1.56
C ASN A 102 3.69 9.94 1.55
N LEU A 103 4.72 9.93 0.69
CA LEU A 103 5.53 8.75 0.43
C LEU A 103 6.99 9.02 0.74
N GLU A 104 7.61 8.17 1.54
CA GLU A 104 9.03 8.35 1.91
C GLU A 104 9.97 7.66 0.91
N ARG A 105 9.87 6.33 0.76
CA ARG A 105 10.82 5.52 -0.03
C ARG A 105 10.13 4.45 -0.84
N PHE A 106 10.20 4.55 -2.16
CA PHE A 106 9.52 3.56 -2.99
C PHE A 106 10.14 3.31 -4.36
N VAL A 107 9.77 2.15 -4.89
CA VAL A 107 9.91 1.79 -6.30
C VAL A 107 8.50 1.61 -6.84
N LEU A 108 8.21 2.24 -7.97
CA LEU A 108 6.87 2.18 -8.57
C LEU A 108 6.93 2.19 -10.09
N ASP A 109 6.23 1.26 -10.74
CA ASP A 109 6.25 1.19 -12.19
C ASP A 109 5.29 2.23 -12.80
N TYR A 110 4.02 2.24 -12.35
CA TYR A 110 2.98 3.08 -12.95
C TYR A 110 2.10 3.80 -11.94
N SER A 111 2.01 5.13 -12.10
CA SER A 111 1.08 5.97 -11.35
C SER A 111 0.40 7.03 -12.19
N LEU A 112 -0.80 7.45 -11.79
CA LEU A 112 -1.46 8.60 -12.39
C LEU A 112 -1.12 9.89 -11.61
N LEU A 113 -1.22 9.86 -10.29
CA LEU A 113 -1.01 11.04 -9.44
C LEU A 113 -0.21 10.73 -8.18
N LEU A 114 0.86 11.49 -7.94
CA LEU A 114 1.63 11.41 -6.71
C LEU A 114 1.83 12.78 -6.06
N TYR A 115 1.71 12.82 -4.73
CA TYR A 115 1.87 14.04 -3.93
C TYR A 115 2.78 13.80 -2.72
N ASN A 116 3.64 14.78 -2.43
CA ASN A 116 4.52 14.82 -1.25
C ASN A 116 5.44 13.59 -1.17
N LEU A 117 6.53 13.65 -1.92
CA LEU A 117 7.42 12.51 -2.15
C LEU A 117 8.84 12.85 -1.72
N GLU A 118 9.44 12.00 -0.90
CA GLU A 118 10.84 12.21 -0.49
C GLU A 118 11.82 11.56 -1.46
N ARG A 119 11.76 10.23 -1.64
CA ARG A 119 12.77 9.47 -2.40
C ARG A 119 12.16 8.33 -3.20
N PHE A 120 12.33 8.34 -4.51
CA PHE A 120 11.81 7.25 -5.33
C PHE A 120 12.56 6.95 -6.62
N VAL A 121 12.29 5.75 -7.13
CA VAL A 121 12.53 5.33 -8.51
C VAL A 121 11.17 5.06 -9.13
N LEU A 122 10.91 5.63 -10.30
CA LEU A 122 9.62 5.52 -10.95
C LEU A 122 9.70 5.49 -12.47
N ASP A 123 9.03 4.53 -13.11
CA ASP A 123 9.10 4.41 -14.56
C ASP A 123 8.14 5.41 -15.23
N TYR A 124 6.85 5.40 -14.86
CA TYR A 124 5.81 6.20 -15.52
C TYR A 124 4.84 6.89 -14.58
N SER A 125 4.72 8.21 -14.71
CA SER A 125 3.72 9.01 -14.00
C SER A 125 3.01 10.03 -14.90
N LEU A 126 1.76 10.37 -14.57
CA LEU A 126 1.08 11.47 -15.27
C LEU A 126 1.39 12.82 -14.61
N MET A 127 1.14 12.98 -13.31
CA MET A 127 1.51 14.19 -12.58
C MET A 127 2.19 13.89 -11.24
N LEU A 128 3.19 14.71 -10.93
CA LEU A 128 3.90 14.67 -9.64
C LEU A 128 3.97 16.07 -9.01
N TYR A 129 3.76 16.12 -7.70
CA TYR A 129 3.77 17.35 -6.91
C TYR A 129 4.61 17.21 -5.64
N ASN A 130 5.39 18.25 -5.32
CA ASN A 130 6.18 18.39 -4.08
C ASN A 130 7.15 17.22 -3.89
N ILE A 131 8.29 17.29 -4.57
CA ILE A 131 9.25 16.19 -4.62
C ILE A 131 10.63 16.64 -4.19
N GLU A 132 11.23 15.91 -3.26
CA GLU A 132 12.61 16.16 -2.87
C GLU A 132 13.62 15.49 -3.82
N ARG A 133 13.54 14.16 -4.01
CA ARG A 133 14.56 13.39 -4.75
C ARG A 133 13.98 12.25 -5.57
N PHE A 134 14.35 12.17 -6.85
CA PHE A 134 13.92 11.04 -7.69
C PHE A 134 14.84 10.65 -8.83
N VAL A 135 14.63 9.42 -9.29
CA VAL A 135 14.98 8.92 -10.63
C VAL A 135 13.68 8.58 -11.33
N LEU A 136 13.47 9.13 -12.53
CA LEU A 136 12.23 8.95 -13.26
C LEU A 136 12.42 8.88 -14.76
N ASP A 137 11.81 7.88 -15.40
CA ASP A 137 11.93 7.73 -16.85
C ASP A 137 10.96 8.70 -17.56
N TYR A 138 9.67 8.63 -17.23
CA TYR A 138 8.64 9.40 -17.93
C TYR A 138 7.60 10.06 -17.02
N SER A 139 7.41 11.37 -17.22
CA SER A 139 6.31 12.13 -16.62
C SER A 139 5.65 13.05 -17.63
N LEU A 140 4.35 13.35 -17.49
CA LEU A 140 3.77 14.47 -18.25
C LEU A 140 4.01 15.80 -17.52
N MET A 141 3.67 15.90 -16.24
CA MET A 141 3.76 17.16 -15.50
C MET A 141 4.43 17.01 -14.14
N LEU A 142 5.29 17.97 -13.84
CA LEU A 142 6.17 18.00 -12.68
C LEU A 142 6.07 19.36 -11.97
N TYR A 143 5.79 19.39 -10.67
CA TYR A 143 5.62 20.61 -9.88
C TYR A 143 6.41 20.57 -8.55
N ASN A 144 7.09 21.67 -8.22
CA ASN A 144 7.82 21.89 -6.95
C ASN A 144 8.85 20.77 -6.69
N ILE A 145 9.93 20.78 -7.46
CA ILE A 145 10.93 19.70 -7.46
C ILE A 145 12.31 20.25 -7.09
N GLU A 146 13.01 19.52 -6.23
CA GLU A 146 14.37 19.89 -5.83
C GLU A 146 15.47 19.17 -6.64
N ARG A 147 15.56 17.83 -6.55
CA ARG A 147 16.68 17.06 -7.12
C ARG A 147 16.20 15.86 -7.93
N PHE A 148 16.71 15.71 -9.14
CA PHE A 148 16.23 14.65 -10.02
C PHE A 148 17.25 14.15 -11.04
N VAL A 149 17.03 12.90 -11.46
CA VAL A 149 17.42 12.34 -12.75
C VAL A 149 16.12 12.06 -13.51
N LEU A 150 16.00 12.58 -14.72
CA LEU A 150 14.78 12.56 -15.50
C LEU A 150 15.12 12.36 -16.97
N ASP A 151 14.54 11.34 -17.60
CA ASP A 151 14.72 11.12 -19.04
C ASP A 151 13.75 12.01 -19.84
N TYR A 152 12.46 11.99 -19.51
CA TYR A 152 11.44 12.76 -20.23
C TYR A 152 10.38 13.39 -19.33
N SER A 153 10.13 14.69 -19.57
CA SER A 153 8.92 15.40 -19.13
C SER A 153 8.37 16.33 -20.19
N LEU A 154 7.04 16.45 -20.29
CA LEU A 154 6.42 17.48 -21.14
C LEU A 154 6.50 18.87 -20.48
N LEU A 155 6.19 18.97 -19.19
CA LEU A 155 6.16 20.22 -18.44
C LEU A 155 6.84 20.08 -17.08
N LEU A 156 7.72 21.03 -16.77
CA LEU A 156 8.40 21.13 -15.47
C LEU A 156 8.23 22.54 -14.90
N TYR A 157 7.58 22.60 -13.74
CA TYR A 157 7.37 23.81 -12.94
C TYR A 157 8.14 23.68 -11.63
N ARG A 158 9.06 24.60 -11.40
CA ARG A 158 9.82 24.69 -10.15
C ARG A 158 9.14 25.59 -9.14
#